data_AF-A0A060BRD8-F1
#
_entry.id   AF-A0A060BRD8-F1
#
_cell.length_a   1.000
_cell.length_b   1.000
_cell.length_c   1.000
_cell.angle_alpha   90.00
_cell.angle_beta   90.00
_cell.angle_gamma   90.00
#
_symmetry.space_group_name_H-M   'P 1'
#
loop_
_entity.id
_entity.type
_entity.pdbx_description
1 polymer ?
#
loop_
_entity_poly.entity_id
_entity_poly.type
_entity_poly.pdbx_seq_one_letter_code
_entity_poly.pdbx_strand_id
1 'polypeptide(L)'
;MPKRFLRRGPSILSAISYYHTAVISADPEKKEPIGAFVRVLRNPNLPSTPWGWNIDPTGLRITLNDMRDRYGLPIFIVENGLGSHDELSPSGFVDDEYRIDYISAHIRA
;
A
#
# COMPACT_ATOMS: atom_id res chain seq x y z
N MET A 1 -18.32 2.76 -26.71
CA MET A 1 -17.90 4.16 -26.48
C MET A 1 -16.71 4.50 -27.39
N PRO A 2 -16.69 5.65 -28.07
CA PRO A 2 -15.63 5.95 -29.04
C PRO A 2 -14.32 6.35 -28.32
N LYS A 3 -13.23 5.64 -28.60
CA LYS A 3 -11.86 5.83 -28.07
C LYS A 3 -11.28 7.26 -28.20
N ARG A 4 -12.00 8.19 -28.86
CA ARG A 4 -11.57 9.55 -29.17
C ARG A 4 -11.67 10.52 -27.98
N PHE A 5 -12.52 10.26 -26.99
CA PHE A 5 -12.69 11.14 -25.82
C PHE A 5 -11.54 11.06 -24.81
N LEU A 6 -10.99 9.87 -24.57
CA LEU A 6 -9.91 9.66 -23.58
C LEU A 6 -8.58 10.34 -23.96
N ARG A 7 -8.41 10.73 -25.22
CA ARG A 7 -7.18 11.36 -25.71
C ARG A 7 -7.12 12.88 -25.47
N ARG A 8 -8.24 13.50 -25.05
CA ARG A 8 -8.40 14.97 -25.01
C ARG A 8 -8.36 15.60 -23.62
N GLY A 9 -8.06 14.82 -22.58
CA GLY A 9 -7.90 15.33 -21.22
C GLY A 9 -7.30 14.29 -20.29
N PRO A 10 -6.08 13.79 -20.57
CA PRO A 10 -5.40 12.93 -19.60
C PRO A 10 -5.24 13.67 -18.26
N SER A 11 -5.25 12.92 -17.17
CA SER A 11 -4.99 13.48 -15.85
C SER A 11 -3.63 14.19 -15.85
N ILE A 12 -3.56 15.30 -15.12
CA ILE A 12 -2.31 16.06 -14.89
C ILE A 12 -1.55 15.58 -13.65
N LEU A 13 -2.10 14.59 -12.94
CA LEU A 13 -1.61 14.07 -11.66
C LEU A 13 -1.86 12.56 -11.59
N SER A 14 -0.95 11.82 -10.97
CA SER A 14 -1.16 10.44 -10.56
C SER A 14 -1.47 10.37 -9.06
N ALA A 15 -2.73 10.12 -8.70
CA ALA A 15 -3.14 9.90 -7.32
C ALA A 15 -3.04 8.42 -6.94
N ILE A 16 -2.56 8.11 -5.72
CA ILE A 16 -2.35 6.73 -5.28
C ILE A 16 -2.82 6.48 -3.86
N SER A 17 -3.30 5.27 -3.63
CA SER A 17 -3.38 4.66 -2.31
C SER A 17 -2.22 3.67 -2.14
N TYR A 18 -1.60 3.67 -0.97
CA TYR A 18 -0.54 2.72 -0.64
C TYR A 18 -0.72 2.21 0.79
N TYR A 19 -0.74 0.89 0.95
CA TYR A 19 -0.91 0.26 2.26
C TYR A 19 0.02 -0.93 2.49
N HIS A 20 0.29 -1.73 1.45
CA HIS A 20 1.10 -2.94 1.55
C HIS A 20 1.70 -3.33 0.18
N THR A 21 2.71 -4.19 0.22
CA THR A 21 3.19 -4.93 -0.96
C THR A 21 2.66 -6.36 -0.98
N ALA A 22 2.68 -6.97 -2.16
CA ALA A 22 2.36 -8.37 -2.36
C ALA A 22 3.55 -9.09 -3.00
N VAL A 23 3.69 -10.39 -2.71
CA VAL A 23 4.63 -11.27 -3.40
C VAL A 23 3.85 -12.28 -4.23
N ILE A 24 4.45 -12.70 -5.34
CA ILE A 24 3.91 -13.74 -6.21
C ILE A 24 4.93 -14.87 -6.31
N SER A 25 4.44 -16.09 -6.49
CA SER A 25 5.28 -17.29 -6.62
C SER A 25 4.85 -18.11 -7.82
N ALA A 26 5.82 -18.64 -8.57
CA ALA A 26 5.60 -19.64 -9.61
C ALA A 26 5.60 -21.08 -9.06
N ASP A 27 5.89 -21.25 -7.76
CA ASP A 27 5.86 -22.52 -7.05
C ASP A 27 4.44 -23.13 -7.08
N PRO A 28 4.25 -24.33 -7.65
CA PRO A 28 2.95 -24.99 -7.72
C PRO A 28 2.31 -25.30 -6.35
N GLU A 29 3.09 -25.30 -5.27
CA GLU A 29 2.58 -25.49 -3.91
C GLU A 29 2.09 -24.18 -3.27
N LYS A 30 2.53 -23.04 -3.77
CA LYS A 30 2.16 -21.69 -3.29
C LYS A 30 1.11 -21.05 -4.18
N LYS A 31 0.10 -21.84 -4.54
CA LYS A 31 -1.03 -21.38 -5.38
C LYS A 31 -1.94 -20.46 -4.59
N GLU A 32 -2.18 -19.28 -5.14
CA GLU A 32 -3.25 -18.42 -4.68
C GLU A 32 -4.56 -18.73 -5.42
N PRO A 33 -5.73 -18.46 -4.80
CA PRO A 33 -7.01 -18.58 -5.50
C PRO A 33 -7.03 -17.71 -6.76
N ILE A 34 -7.44 -18.30 -7.88
CA ILE A 34 -7.63 -17.57 -9.13
C ILE A 34 -8.70 -16.50 -8.88
N GLY A 35 -8.37 -15.24 -9.20
CA GLY A 35 -9.28 -14.11 -9.00
C GLY A 35 -9.26 -13.50 -7.59
N ALA A 36 -8.34 -13.93 -6.71
CA ALA A 36 -8.14 -13.22 -5.45
C ALA A 36 -7.72 -11.76 -5.72
N PHE A 37 -8.56 -10.82 -5.27
CA PHE A 37 -8.29 -9.37 -5.34
C PHE A 37 -7.17 -8.96 -4.38
N VAL A 38 -7.06 -9.66 -3.25
CA VAL A 38 -5.97 -9.49 -2.28
C VAL A 38 -5.08 -10.72 -2.35
N ARG A 39 -3.79 -10.48 -2.61
CA ARG A 39 -2.74 -11.51 -2.58
C ARG A 39 -2.42 -11.81 -1.11
N VAL A 40 -2.35 -13.09 -0.77
CA VAL A 40 -2.21 -13.59 0.61
C VAL A 40 -0.85 -14.22 0.88
N LEU A 41 0.00 -14.39 -0.14
CA LEU A 41 1.37 -14.84 0.08
C LEU A 41 2.13 -13.84 0.96
N ARG A 42 2.75 -14.36 2.03
CA ARG A 42 3.52 -13.56 2.98
C ARG A 42 4.96 -13.41 2.51
N ASN A 43 5.50 -12.21 2.69
CA ASN A 43 6.93 -11.99 2.56
C ASN A 43 7.59 -12.30 3.93
N PRO A 44 8.43 -13.34 4.06
CA PRO A 44 9.03 -13.70 5.35
C PRO A 44 10.00 -12.64 5.88
N ASN A 45 10.40 -11.66 5.06
CA ASN A 45 11.31 -10.58 5.44
C ASN A 45 10.59 -9.33 5.94
N LEU A 46 9.26 -9.32 5.94
CA LEU A 46 8.47 -8.15 6.34
C LEU A 46 7.53 -8.51 7.50
N PRO A 47 7.33 -7.58 8.46
CA PRO A 47 6.25 -7.72 9.43
C PRO A 47 4.89 -7.61 8.72
N SER A 48 3.85 -8.10 9.37
CA SER A 48 2.47 -8.01 8.86
C SER A 48 1.53 -7.42 9.90
N THR A 49 0.51 -6.71 9.44
CA THR A 49 -0.59 -6.24 10.27
C THR A 49 -1.43 -7.42 10.79
N PRO A 50 -2.31 -7.20 11.79
CA PRO A 50 -3.26 -8.22 12.24
C PRO A 50 -4.17 -8.78 11.13
N TRP A 51 -4.38 -8.04 10.03
CA TRP A 51 -5.14 -8.51 8.86
C TRP A 51 -4.28 -9.23 7.81
N GLY A 52 -3.00 -9.48 8.12
CA GLY A 52 -2.09 -10.18 7.22
C GLY A 52 -1.54 -9.33 6.08
N TRP A 53 -1.64 -8.00 6.15
CA TRP A 53 -1.02 -7.12 5.15
C TRP A 53 0.44 -6.88 5.50
N ASN A 54 1.34 -7.01 4.52
CA ASN A 54 2.76 -6.72 4.74
C ASN A 54 2.96 -5.22 5.04
N ILE A 55 3.75 -4.90 6.06
CA ILE A 55 4.14 -3.53 6.36
C ILE A 55 5.46 -3.26 5.64
N ASP A 56 5.42 -2.45 4.60
CA ASP A 56 6.57 -2.22 3.71
C ASP A 56 6.74 -0.74 3.37
N PRO A 57 7.44 0.05 4.20
CA PRO A 57 7.74 1.44 3.90
C PRO A 57 8.58 1.60 2.62
N THR A 58 9.51 0.69 2.37
CA THR A 58 10.40 0.75 1.19
C THR A 58 9.61 0.54 -0.09
N GLY A 59 8.60 -0.33 -0.05
CA GLY A 59 7.67 -0.54 -1.16
C GLY A 59 6.96 0.73 -1.61
N LEU A 60 6.69 1.70 -0.71
CA LEU A 60 6.12 2.99 -1.09
C LEU A 60 7.09 3.77 -1.98
N ARG A 61 8.35 3.90 -1.56
CA ARG A 61 9.39 4.56 -2.36
C ARG A 61 9.56 3.91 -3.73
N ILE A 62 9.61 2.57 -3.78
CA ILE A 62 9.70 1.81 -5.04
C ILE A 62 8.49 2.12 -5.94
N THR A 63 7.29 2.14 -5.37
CA THR A 63 6.04 2.45 -6.10
C THR A 63 6.06 3.85 -6.67
N LEU A 64 6.49 4.85 -5.88
CA LEU A 64 6.61 6.23 -6.34
C LEU A 64 7.62 6.37 -7.48
N ASN A 65 8.75 5.65 -7.42
CA ASN A 65 9.74 5.62 -8.49
C ASN A 65 9.19 4.99 -9.76
N ASP A 66 8.59 3.79 -9.70
CA ASP A 66 8.00 3.13 -10.89
C ASP A 66 6.93 4.01 -11.54
N MET A 67 6.07 4.65 -10.73
CA MET A 67 5.04 5.54 -11.25
C MET A 67 5.62 6.80 -11.89
N ARG A 68 6.68 7.37 -11.30
CA ARG A 68 7.38 8.51 -11.87
C ARG A 68 8.04 8.15 -13.20
N ASP A 69 8.73 7.02 -13.25
CA ASP A 69 9.41 6.53 -14.45
C ASP A 69 8.42 6.19 -15.56
N ARG A 70 7.26 5.63 -15.21
CA ARG A 70 6.22 5.23 -16.17
C ARG A 70 5.42 6.39 -16.73
N TYR A 71 5.00 7.33 -15.88
CA TYR A 71 4.03 8.36 -16.27
C TYR A 71 4.62 9.76 -16.37
N GLY A 72 5.74 10.05 -15.69
CA GLY A 72 6.36 11.37 -15.68
C GLY A 72 5.51 12.49 -15.06
N LEU A 73 4.37 12.16 -14.45
CA LEU A 73 3.46 13.10 -13.82
C LEU A 73 3.83 13.36 -12.36
N PRO A 74 3.43 14.51 -11.78
CA PRO A 74 3.39 14.66 -10.32
C PRO A 74 2.56 13.55 -9.69
N ILE A 75 2.94 13.14 -8.48
CA ILE A 75 2.28 12.06 -7.73
C ILE A 75 1.70 12.64 -6.44
N PHE A 76 0.49 12.22 -6.08
CA PHE A 76 -0.15 12.57 -4.82
C PHE A 76 -0.59 11.29 -4.11
N ILE A 77 -0.03 11.02 -2.93
CA ILE A 77 -0.52 9.97 -2.03
C ILE A 77 -1.81 10.49 -1.40
N VAL A 78 -2.94 9.93 -1.82
CA VAL A 78 -4.27 10.31 -1.31
C VAL A 78 -4.72 9.41 -0.16
N GLU A 79 -4.08 8.24 -0.01
CA GLU A 79 -4.34 7.32 1.10
C GLU A 79 -3.07 6.56 1.50
N ASN A 80 -2.78 6.58 2.80
CA ASN A 80 -1.83 5.70 3.46
C ASN A 80 -2.19 5.66 4.97
N GLY A 81 -2.15 4.48 5.58
CA GLY A 81 -2.44 4.39 7.00
C GLY A 81 -2.45 2.95 7.52
N LEU A 82 -2.57 2.84 8.84
CA LEU A 82 -2.68 1.58 9.54
C LEU A 82 -3.98 1.59 10.34
N GLY A 83 -4.96 0.80 9.90
CA GLY A 83 -5.98 0.33 10.82
C GLY A 83 -5.27 -0.46 11.93
N SER A 84 -5.72 -0.42 13.18
CA SER A 84 -5.41 -1.44 14.19
C SER A 84 -6.58 -1.50 15.18
N HIS A 85 -6.56 -2.48 16.08
CA HIS A 85 -7.40 -2.39 17.27
C HIS A 85 -6.83 -1.32 18.20
N ASP A 86 -7.67 -0.37 18.60
CA ASP A 86 -7.36 0.63 19.62
C ASP A 86 -7.81 0.11 21.00
N GLU A 87 -6.98 0.29 22.02
CA GLU A 87 -7.33 0.03 23.41
C GLU A 87 -7.44 1.35 24.16
N LEU A 88 -8.56 1.57 24.86
CA LEU A 88 -8.79 2.77 25.65
C LEU A 88 -8.18 2.60 27.04
N SER A 89 -7.22 3.45 27.39
CA SER A 89 -6.59 3.45 28.70
C SER A 89 -7.56 3.96 29.79
N PRO A 90 -7.28 3.70 31.09
CA PRO A 90 -8.09 4.21 32.19
C PRO A 90 -8.22 5.75 32.23
N SER A 91 -7.29 6.48 31.60
CA SER A 91 -7.34 7.95 31.48
C SER A 91 -8.17 8.44 30.28
N GLY A 92 -8.71 7.53 29.48
CA GLY A 92 -9.54 7.85 28.31
C GLY A 92 -8.74 8.18 27.04
N PHE A 93 -7.44 7.84 27.01
CA PHE A 93 -6.59 8.02 25.83
C PHE A 93 -6.35 6.68 25.13
N VAL A 94 -6.06 6.73 23.84
CA VAL A 94 -5.57 5.58 23.07
C VAL A 94 -4.08 5.81 22.84
N ASP A 95 -3.25 4.88 23.31
CA ASP A 95 -1.81 4.90 23.09
C ASP A 95 -1.49 4.12 21.80
N ASP A 96 -1.48 4.81 20.65
CA ASP A 96 -1.37 4.20 19.31
C ASP A 96 0.02 4.29 18.69
N GLU A 97 1.07 4.00 19.47
CA GLU A 97 2.48 4.05 19.02
C GLU A 97 2.72 3.21 17.76
N TYR A 98 2.05 2.07 17.64
CA TYR A 98 2.11 1.21 16.44
C TYR A 98 1.68 1.95 15.16
N ARG A 99 0.73 2.90 15.24
CA ARG A 99 0.23 3.69 14.11
C ARG A 99 1.18 4.83 13.79
N ILE A 100 1.72 5.47 14.82
CA ILE A 100 2.76 6.50 14.70
C ILE A 100 3.99 5.92 14.01
N ASP A 101 4.43 4.72 14.42
CA ASP A 101 5.58 4.03 13.84
C ASP A 101 5.35 3.70 12.36
N TYR A 102 4.18 3.16 12.02
CA TYR A 102 3.82 2.86 10.64
C TYR A 102 3.90 4.11 9.76
N ILE A 103 3.21 5.19 10.15
CA ILE A 103 3.14 6.41 9.34
C ILE A 103 4.53 7.06 9.25
N SER A 104 5.26 7.13 10.37
CA SER A 104 6.60 7.71 10.42
C SER A 104 7.58 6.95 9.52
N ALA A 105 7.50 5.62 9.49
CA ALA A 105 8.35 4.82 8.62
C ALA A 105 8.06 5.08 7.13
N HIS A 106 6.78 5.18 6.74
CA HIS A 106 6.39 5.45 5.35
C HIS A 106 6.73 6.87 4.90
N ILE A 107 6.64 7.87 5.78
CA ILE A 107 7.07 9.25 5.49
C ILE A 107 8.58 9.33 5.24
N ARG A 108 9.39 8.49 5.91
CA ARG A 108 10.86 8.51 5.82
C ARG A 108 11.45 7.72 4.64
N ALA A 109 10.64 6.92 3.95
CA ALA A 109 11.09 5.98 2.92
C ALA A 109 11.83 6.65 1.73
#